data_AF-A0A232LRV6-F1
#
_entry.id   AF-A0A232LRV6-F1
#
_cell.length_a   1.000
_cell.length_b   1.000
_cell.length_c   1.000
_cell.angle_alpha   90.00
_cell.angle_beta   90.00
_cell.angle_gamma   90.00
#
_symmetry.space_group_name_H-M   'P 1'
#
loop_
_entity.id
_entity.type
_entity.pdbx_description
1 polymer ?
#
loop_
_entity_poly.entity_id
_entity_poly.type
_entity_poly.pdbx_seq_one_letter_code
_entity_poly.pdbx_strand_id
1 'polypeptide(L)'
;MASPKKQRHKRPSLSNVFAGLDITTTSSSVSTSVPAPRFNLARSIRQMMKSTFQRDGSLRALSLRGIEASFTIAMDDAYDYNILGDIDPDDLHEELARHTTEVCELMQNLTPSHDAAVDDHLADILSKLVFNSNMIENSGAGADVTLKLCQAIFRGEEIPDDIGERDDEYTAIKQDLLRQNLPAGTQFVLRSRREIVQHAKAASYIISELYLRGKDLTEDIILETHRILMDHVDTEQGISWTEYSGVYRVAPVHSARTDLKEATKSGKIDAVAFSAKYCYNFVNIHPFLDGNGRACRLILNAMLLKYGGNLVCLGEQGDDRR
;
A
#
# COMPACT_ATOMS: atom_id res chain seq x y z
N MET A 1 38.25 -33.62 -9.53
CA MET A 1 37.99 -32.20 -9.86
C MET A 1 36.93 -31.70 -8.91
N ALA A 2 37.25 -30.72 -8.06
CA ALA A 2 36.32 -30.15 -7.09
C ALA A 2 35.44 -29.10 -7.77
N SER A 3 34.12 -29.21 -7.62
CA SER A 3 33.16 -28.20 -8.11
C SER A 3 33.45 -26.84 -7.49
N PRO A 4 33.40 -25.74 -8.27
CA PRO A 4 33.65 -24.41 -7.72
C PRO A 4 32.52 -24.03 -6.76
N LYS A 5 32.90 -23.59 -5.55
CA LYS A 5 31.98 -23.02 -4.56
C LYS A 5 31.30 -21.79 -5.17
N LYS A 6 29.97 -21.81 -5.28
CA LYS A 6 29.16 -20.62 -5.61
C LYS A 6 29.52 -19.50 -4.63
N GLN A 7 30.14 -18.43 -5.12
CA GLN A 7 30.31 -17.19 -4.36
C GLN A 7 28.91 -16.66 -4.04
N ARG A 8 28.55 -16.63 -2.75
CA ARG A 8 27.38 -15.88 -2.28
C ARG A 8 27.71 -14.40 -2.42
N HIS A 9 27.21 -13.77 -3.48
CA HIS A 9 27.20 -12.31 -3.56
C HIS A 9 26.42 -11.77 -2.36
N LYS A 10 27.03 -10.80 -1.64
CA LYS A 10 26.40 -10.10 -0.53
C LYS A 10 25.16 -9.39 -1.10
N ARG A 11 23.99 -9.62 -0.49
CA ARG A 11 22.71 -9.07 -0.96
C ARG A 11 22.81 -7.53 -1.05
N PRO A 12 22.37 -6.90 -2.16
CA PRO A 12 22.25 -5.45 -2.24
C PRO A 12 21.31 -4.94 -1.14
N SER A 13 21.64 -3.80 -0.53
CA SER A 13 20.91 -3.17 0.57
C SER A 13 20.35 -1.83 0.10
N LEU A 14 19.08 -1.53 0.42
CA LEU A 14 18.51 -0.19 0.22
C LEU A 14 18.92 0.79 1.35
N SER A 15 19.81 0.38 2.27
CA SER A 15 20.29 1.23 3.37
C SER A 15 20.74 2.63 2.97
N ASN A 16 21.31 2.78 1.77
CA ASN A 16 21.83 4.05 1.28
C ASN A 16 20.82 4.86 0.47
N VAL A 17 19.61 4.33 0.31
CA VAL A 17 18.61 4.80 -0.67
C VAL A 17 17.63 5.78 -0.04
N PHE A 18 17.31 5.57 1.22
CA PHE A 18 16.47 6.46 2.02
C PHE A 18 17.31 7.05 3.15
N ALA A 19 18.10 8.07 2.85
CA ALA A 19 19.01 8.68 3.84
C ALA A 19 18.21 9.46 4.90
N GLY A 20 17.81 8.75 5.98
CA GLY A 20 16.96 9.27 7.05
C GLY A 20 16.06 8.24 7.74
N LEU A 21 15.91 7.04 7.17
CA LEU A 21 15.33 5.87 7.84
C LEU A 21 16.43 5.13 8.62
N ASP A 22 16.23 4.85 9.92
CA ASP A 22 17.20 4.06 10.71
C ASP A 22 17.21 2.61 10.22
N ILE A 23 18.15 2.28 9.35
CA ILE A 23 18.30 0.94 8.80
C ILE A 23 19.29 0.18 9.68
N THR A 24 18.76 -0.43 10.74
CA THR A 24 19.48 -1.47 11.46
C THR A 24 19.31 -2.78 10.70
N THR A 25 20.39 -3.26 10.10
CA THR A 25 20.45 -4.62 9.56
C THR A 25 20.46 -5.59 10.72
N THR A 26 19.28 -6.04 11.15
CA THR A 26 19.23 -7.24 11.99
C THR A 26 19.31 -8.45 11.07
N SER A 27 20.26 -9.33 11.36
CA SER A 27 20.41 -10.61 10.67
C SER A 27 19.12 -11.41 10.88
N SER A 28 18.26 -11.48 9.87
CA SER A 28 17.07 -12.30 9.91
C SER A 28 17.44 -13.77 9.97
N SER A 29 17.32 -14.36 11.16
CA SER A 29 16.95 -15.76 11.27
C SER A 29 15.62 -15.95 10.56
N VAL A 30 15.51 -16.97 9.71
CA VAL A 30 14.28 -17.41 9.03
C VAL A 30 13.11 -17.36 10.03
N SER A 31 12.26 -16.33 9.94
CA SER A 31 11.02 -16.30 10.68
C SER A 31 10.06 -17.22 9.95
N THR A 32 9.73 -18.35 10.57
CA THR A 32 8.52 -19.08 10.25
C THR A 32 7.36 -18.10 10.22
N SER A 33 6.65 -18.00 9.10
CA SER A 33 5.49 -17.14 8.89
C SER A 33 4.42 -17.49 9.91
N VAL A 34 4.42 -16.81 11.06
CA VAL A 34 3.28 -16.83 11.97
C VAL A 34 2.18 -16.06 11.24
N PRO A 35 1.01 -16.66 10.95
CA PRO A 35 -0.10 -15.93 10.38
C PRO A 35 -0.39 -14.74 11.27
N ALA A 36 -0.37 -13.53 10.72
CA ALA A 36 -0.78 -12.35 11.48
C ALA A 36 -2.20 -12.63 12.03
N PRO A 37 -2.49 -12.26 13.28
CA PRO A 37 -3.82 -12.45 13.85
C PRO A 37 -4.86 -11.87 12.89
N ARG A 38 -5.95 -12.60 12.62
CA ARG A 38 -7.03 -12.08 11.78
C ARG A 38 -7.74 -10.99 12.57
N PHE A 39 -7.75 -9.77 12.04
CA PHE A 39 -8.49 -8.65 12.60
C PHE A 39 -9.17 -7.87 11.47
N ASN A 40 -10.17 -7.10 11.85
CA ASN A 40 -10.89 -6.24 10.92
C ASN A 40 -10.11 -4.94 10.75
N LEU A 41 -9.44 -4.82 9.61
CA LEU A 41 -8.58 -3.68 9.28
C LEU A 41 -9.37 -2.37 9.21
N ALA A 42 -10.53 -2.36 8.55
CA ALA A 42 -11.34 -1.15 8.41
C ALA A 42 -11.73 -0.57 9.79
N ARG A 43 -12.21 -1.44 10.69
CA ARG A 43 -12.52 -1.09 12.08
C ARG A 43 -11.29 -0.64 12.86
N SER A 44 -10.16 -1.29 12.69
CA SER A 44 -8.92 -0.88 13.35
C SER A 44 -8.43 0.49 12.84
N ILE A 45 -8.56 0.80 11.55
CA ILE A 45 -8.27 2.12 10.99
C ILE A 45 -9.18 3.17 11.61
N ARG A 46 -10.50 2.97 11.60
CA ARG A 46 -11.45 3.91 12.22
C ARG A 46 -11.14 4.14 13.70
N GLN A 47 -10.84 3.08 14.45
CA GLN A 47 -10.47 3.18 15.86
C GLN A 47 -9.18 3.99 16.05
N MET A 48 -8.18 3.77 15.20
CA MET A 48 -6.93 4.54 15.23
C MET A 48 -7.18 6.01 14.89
N MET A 49 -7.99 6.30 13.86
CA MET A 49 -8.35 7.65 13.44
C MET A 49 -8.94 8.49 14.59
N LYS A 50 -9.73 7.90 15.51
CA LYS A 50 -10.26 8.62 16.69
C LYS A 50 -9.15 9.20 17.58
N SER A 51 -7.97 8.60 17.60
CA SER A 51 -6.80 9.07 18.36
C SER A 51 -5.82 9.91 17.52
N THR A 52 -5.71 9.61 16.23
CA THR A 52 -4.89 10.37 15.27
C THR A 52 -5.48 11.76 15.03
N PHE A 53 -6.79 11.86 14.79
CA PHE A 53 -7.43 13.08 14.28
C PHE A 53 -7.76 14.02 15.45
N GLN A 54 -7.09 15.17 15.52
CA GLN A 54 -7.30 16.15 16.59
C GLN A 54 -8.41 17.14 16.20
N ARG A 55 -9.06 17.76 17.20
CA ARG A 55 -10.16 18.72 16.97
C ARG A 55 -9.75 20.01 16.28
N ASP A 56 -8.46 20.33 16.29
CA ASP A 56 -7.90 21.52 15.63
C ASP A 56 -7.49 21.26 14.18
N GLY A 57 -7.86 20.10 13.62
CA GLY A 57 -7.52 19.68 12.25
C GLY A 57 -6.10 19.11 12.12
N SER A 58 -5.31 19.04 13.20
CA SER A 58 -4.00 18.40 13.19
C SER A 58 -4.09 16.87 13.30
N LEU A 59 -3.07 16.18 12.79
CA LEU A 59 -2.94 14.73 12.79
C LEU A 59 -1.77 14.31 13.67
N ARG A 60 -2.05 13.45 14.65
CA ARG A 60 -1.07 12.88 15.57
C ARG A 60 -0.53 11.58 15.01
N ALA A 61 0.77 11.51 14.78
CA ALA A 61 1.44 10.29 14.33
C ALA A 61 2.78 10.09 15.03
N LEU A 62 3.20 8.83 15.17
CA LEU A 62 4.55 8.49 15.60
C LEU A 62 5.52 8.79 14.43
N SER A 63 6.39 9.77 14.65
CA SER A 63 7.46 10.14 13.73
C SER A 63 8.71 9.24 13.92
N LEU A 64 9.78 9.55 13.20
CA LEU A 64 11.04 8.80 13.26
C LEU A 64 11.48 8.55 14.70
N ARG A 65 11.82 7.28 15.01
CA ARG A 65 12.31 6.84 16.33
C ARG A 65 11.26 6.91 17.46
N GLY A 66 9.97 6.88 17.12
CA GLY A 66 8.88 6.78 18.10
C GLY A 66 8.58 8.09 18.83
N ILE A 67 8.99 9.22 18.26
CA ILE A 67 8.62 10.53 18.80
C ILE A 67 7.22 10.86 18.31
N GLU A 68 6.27 10.96 19.22
CA GLU A 68 4.92 11.44 18.92
C GLU A 68 4.98 12.91 18.48
N ALA A 69 4.44 13.18 17.29
CA ALA A 69 4.36 14.52 16.72
C ALA A 69 2.94 14.80 16.22
N SER A 70 2.53 16.07 16.32
CA SER A 70 1.33 16.56 15.67
C SER A 70 1.72 17.28 14.39
N PHE A 71 1.00 16.99 13.31
CA PHE A 71 1.25 17.53 11.99
C PHE A 71 0.02 18.29 11.52
N THR A 72 0.23 19.49 10.98
CA THR A 72 -0.78 20.15 10.14
C THR A 72 -0.39 19.97 8.68
N ILE A 73 -1.38 19.69 7.83
CA ILE A 73 -1.20 19.65 6.38
C ILE A 73 -0.79 21.06 5.92
N ALA A 74 0.34 21.17 5.22
CA ALA A 74 0.84 22.42 4.67
C ALA A 74 1.53 22.11 3.34
N MET A 75 1.37 22.99 2.33
CA MET A 75 2.04 22.82 1.04
C MET A 75 3.56 22.96 1.13
N ASP A 76 4.24 22.10 0.41
CA ASP A 76 5.65 22.26 0.05
C ASP A 76 5.83 23.10 -1.25
N ASP A 77 7.04 23.54 -1.55
CA ASP A 77 7.38 24.29 -2.77
C ASP A 77 7.53 23.40 -4.03
N ALA A 78 7.25 22.10 -3.88
CA ALA A 78 7.44 21.09 -4.92
C ALA A 78 6.34 21.02 -5.99
N TYR A 79 5.29 21.85 -5.90
CA TYR A 79 4.14 21.80 -6.82
C TYR A 79 4.44 22.51 -8.14
N ASP A 80 4.10 21.86 -9.25
CA ASP A 80 4.16 22.45 -10.59
C ASP A 80 2.79 23.00 -10.99
N TYR A 81 2.68 24.33 -10.96
CA TYR A 81 1.49 25.08 -11.32
C TYR A 81 1.17 25.02 -12.82
N ASN A 82 2.06 24.45 -13.65
CA ASN A 82 1.85 24.36 -15.10
C ASN A 82 1.18 23.05 -15.56
N ILE A 83 1.04 22.05 -14.68
CA ILE A 83 0.54 20.71 -15.07
C ILE A 83 -0.99 20.64 -15.06
N LEU A 84 -1.65 21.44 -14.23
CA LEU A 84 -3.09 21.32 -13.96
C LEU A 84 -3.98 22.25 -14.81
N GLY A 85 -3.39 22.98 -15.78
CA GLY A 85 -4.14 23.91 -16.64
C GLY A 85 -4.72 25.07 -15.84
N ASP A 86 -6.05 25.16 -15.78
CA ASP A 86 -6.79 26.23 -15.07
C ASP A 86 -6.99 25.94 -13.56
N ILE A 87 -6.57 24.78 -13.07
CA ILE A 87 -6.73 24.40 -11.65
C ILE A 87 -5.48 24.84 -10.88
N ASP A 88 -5.66 25.72 -9.90
CA ASP A 88 -4.60 26.15 -9.00
C ASP A 88 -4.33 25.08 -7.92
N PRO A 89 -3.09 24.55 -7.80
CA PRO A 89 -2.69 23.72 -6.67
C PRO A 89 -3.04 24.28 -5.29
N ASP A 90 -3.01 25.61 -5.12
CA ASP A 90 -3.34 26.27 -3.86
C ASP A 90 -4.81 26.05 -3.49
N ASP A 91 -5.72 26.21 -4.47
CA ASP A 91 -7.16 25.98 -4.28
C ASP A 91 -7.45 24.52 -3.87
N LEU A 92 -6.80 23.55 -4.53
CA LEU A 92 -6.93 22.13 -4.19
C LEU A 92 -6.41 21.83 -2.78
N HIS A 93 -5.34 22.49 -2.36
CA HIS A 93 -4.81 22.32 -1.03
C HIS A 93 -5.72 22.90 0.04
N GLU A 94 -6.27 24.10 -0.18
CA GLU A 94 -7.26 24.68 0.72
C GLU A 94 -8.48 23.77 0.87
N GLU A 95 -8.95 23.17 -0.23
CA GLU A 95 -10.04 22.19 -0.21
C GLU A 95 -9.67 20.93 0.59
N LEU A 96 -8.46 20.39 0.40
CA LEU A 96 -7.95 19.24 1.16
C LEU A 96 -7.88 19.54 2.66
N ALA A 97 -7.34 20.71 3.04
CA ALA A 97 -7.20 21.13 4.43
C ALA A 97 -8.57 21.32 5.11
N ARG A 98 -9.52 21.94 4.39
CA ARG A 98 -10.90 22.10 4.86
C ARG A 98 -11.58 20.75 5.08
N HIS A 99 -11.57 19.86 4.08
CA HIS A 99 -12.16 18.53 4.21
C HIS A 99 -11.50 17.70 5.32
N THR A 100 -10.17 17.79 5.48
CA THR A 100 -9.46 17.12 6.57
C THR A 100 -9.97 17.60 7.93
N THR A 101 -10.15 18.91 8.10
CA THR A 101 -10.70 19.49 9.34
C THR A 101 -12.11 19.00 9.60
N GLU A 102 -12.99 19.00 8.60
CA GLU A 102 -14.37 18.50 8.71
C GLU A 102 -14.40 17.02 9.10
N VAL A 103 -13.57 16.17 8.48
CA VAL A 103 -13.47 14.76 8.84
C VAL A 103 -12.94 14.59 10.27
N CYS A 104 -11.96 15.38 10.69
CA CYS A 104 -11.47 15.37 12.08
C CYS A 104 -12.59 15.68 13.08
N GLU A 105 -13.41 16.68 12.82
CA GLU A 105 -14.56 17.02 13.66
C GLU A 105 -15.61 15.90 13.68
N LEU A 106 -15.94 15.34 12.52
CA LEU A 106 -16.91 14.23 12.41
C LEU A 106 -16.43 12.98 13.16
N MET A 107 -15.14 12.64 13.03
CA MET A 107 -14.54 11.49 13.71
C MET A 107 -14.64 11.57 15.23
N GLN A 108 -14.58 12.79 15.80
CA GLN A 108 -14.73 13.04 17.24
C GLN A 108 -16.18 12.92 17.73
N ASN A 109 -17.15 12.96 16.82
CA ASN A 109 -18.58 12.96 17.10
C ASN A 109 -19.30 11.70 16.58
N LEU A 110 -18.56 10.65 16.21
CA LEU A 110 -19.17 9.39 15.74
C LEU A 110 -20.03 8.74 16.83
N THR A 111 -21.24 8.34 16.44
CA THR A 111 -22.14 7.53 17.26
C THR A 111 -21.93 6.05 16.94
N PRO A 112 -22.39 5.13 17.80
CA PRO A 112 -22.37 3.69 17.49
C PRO A 112 -23.07 3.33 16.17
N SER A 113 -24.08 4.10 15.74
CA SER A 113 -24.76 3.87 14.45
C SER A 113 -23.92 4.33 13.25
N HIS A 114 -23.04 5.32 13.41
CA HIS A 114 -22.12 5.75 12.36
C HIS A 114 -20.91 4.82 12.21
N ASP A 115 -20.48 4.18 13.29
CA ASP A 115 -19.28 3.33 13.32
C ASP A 115 -19.31 2.24 12.22
N ALA A 116 -20.45 1.56 12.02
CA ALA A 116 -20.59 0.54 10.99
C ALA A 116 -20.53 1.11 9.56
N ALA A 117 -21.16 2.25 9.31
CA ALA A 117 -21.13 2.90 8.00
C ALA A 117 -19.72 3.37 7.62
N VAL A 118 -18.94 3.86 8.59
CA VAL A 118 -17.54 4.22 8.38
C VAL A 118 -16.67 2.98 8.16
N ASP A 119 -16.91 1.88 8.89
CA ASP A 119 -16.22 0.60 8.67
C ASP A 119 -16.47 0.08 7.24
N ASP A 120 -17.72 0.14 6.76
CA ASP A 120 -18.07 -0.27 5.41
C ASP A 120 -17.46 0.64 4.34
N HIS A 121 -17.47 1.95 4.56
CA HIS A 121 -16.85 2.91 3.64
C HIS A 121 -15.33 2.73 3.54
N LEU A 122 -14.64 2.50 4.66
CA LEU A 122 -13.21 2.21 4.68
C LEU A 122 -12.90 0.88 3.97
N ALA A 123 -13.70 -0.16 4.20
CA ALA A 123 -13.55 -1.42 3.50
C ALA A 123 -13.76 -1.28 1.98
N ASP A 124 -14.71 -0.45 1.55
CA ASP A 124 -14.95 -0.12 0.14
C ASP A 124 -13.76 0.60 -0.49
N ILE A 125 -13.27 1.70 0.13
CA ILE A 125 -12.12 2.46 -0.36
C ILE A 125 -10.87 1.57 -0.48
N LEU A 126 -10.57 0.78 0.55
CA LEU A 126 -9.43 -0.15 0.52
C LEU A 126 -9.57 -1.18 -0.61
N SER A 127 -10.79 -1.63 -0.88
CA SER A 127 -11.06 -2.59 -1.96
C SER A 127 -10.91 -1.95 -3.34
N LYS A 128 -11.40 -0.72 -3.52
CA LYS A 128 -11.21 0.08 -4.74
C LYS A 128 -9.74 0.40 -5.00
N LEU A 129 -8.96 0.69 -3.96
CA LEU A 129 -7.51 0.88 -4.05
C LEU A 129 -6.83 -0.35 -4.65
N VAL A 130 -7.16 -1.56 -4.15
CA VAL A 130 -6.62 -2.81 -4.68
C VAL A 130 -7.06 -3.03 -6.12
N PHE A 131 -8.35 -2.87 -6.42
CA PHE A 131 -8.89 -3.03 -7.76
C PHE A 131 -8.20 -2.11 -8.77
N ASN A 132 -8.20 -0.81 -8.52
CA ASN A 132 -7.63 0.18 -9.44
C ASN A 132 -6.12 0.01 -9.60
N SER A 133 -5.42 -0.32 -8.52
CA SER A 133 -3.99 -0.61 -8.58
C SER A 133 -3.67 -1.89 -9.36
N ASN A 134 -4.59 -2.86 -9.42
CA ASN A 134 -4.45 -4.06 -10.24
C ASN A 134 -4.76 -3.78 -11.71
N MET A 135 -5.78 -2.97 -12.00
CA MET A 135 -6.16 -2.62 -13.37
C MET A 135 -5.03 -1.88 -14.12
N ILE A 136 -4.31 -0.97 -13.44
CA ILE A 136 -3.12 -0.31 -14.01
C ILE A 136 -2.06 -1.30 -14.52
N GLU A 137 -1.97 -2.50 -13.92
CA GLU A 137 -1.00 -3.54 -14.30
C GLU A 137 -1.65 -4.70 -15.07
N ASN A 138 -2.87 -4.54 -15.57
CA ASN A 138 -3.66 -5.61 -16.22
C ASN A 138 -3.69 -6.92 -15.41
N SER A 139 -3.77 -6.80 -14.08
CA SER A 139 -3.72 -7.90 -13.11
C SER A 139 -5.08 -8.11 -12.44
N GLY A 140 -5.32 -9.27 -11.84
CA GLY A 140 -6.55 -9.54 -11.10
C GLY A 140 -7.77 -9.87 -11.98
N ALA A 141 -8.96 -9.42 -11.57
CA ALA A 141 -10.25 -9.69 -12.21
C ALA A 141 -11.17 -8.44 -12.12
N GLY A 142 -12.43 -8.56 -12.54
CA GLY A 142 -13.38 -7.46 -12.50
C GLY A 142 -13.71 -6.95 -11.10
N ALA A 143 -14.39 -5.80 -11.05
CA ALA A 143 -14.69 -5.09 -9.81
C ALA A 143 -15.51 -5.95 -8.83
N ASP A 144 -16.56 -6.64 -9.30
CA ASP A 144 -17.46 -7.41 -8.44
C ASP A 144 -16.71 -8.49 -7.62
N VAL A 145 -15.87 -9.27 -8.28
CA VAL A 145 -15.05 -10.30 -7.63
C VAL A 145 -14.00 -9.65 -6.73
N THR A 146 -13.33 -8.61 -7.22
CA THR A 146 -12.26 -7.94 -6.49
C THR A 146 -12.77 -7.31 -5.19
N LEU A 147 -13.85 -6.54 -5.26
CA LEU A 147 -14.45 -5.87 -4.11
C LEU A 147 -14.94 -6.90 -3.08
N LYS A 148 -15.60 -7.98 -3.51
CA LYS A 148 -16.06 -9.04 -2.60
C LYS A 148 -14.91 -9.70 -1.84
N LEU A 149 -13.84 -10.12 -2.54
CA LEU A 149 -12.68 -10.75 -1.91
C LEU A 149 -11.94 -9.80 -0.97
N CYS A 150 -11.70 -8.56 -1.43
CA CYS A 150 -11.00 -7.55 -0.64
C CYS A 150 -11.79 -7.20 0.63
N GLN A 151 -13.10 -6.98 0.52
CA GLN A 151 -13.93 -6.68 1.67
C GLN A 151 -13.90 -7.80 2.72
N ALA A 152 -13.98 -9.07 2.31
CA ALA A 152 -13.86 -10.20 3.23
C ALA A 152 -12.51 -10.17 3.97
N ILE A 153 -11.41 -9.97 3.23
CA ILE A 153 -10.05 -9.88 3.80
C ILE A 153 -9.94 -8.70 4.77
N PHE A 154 -10.40 -7.50 4.40
CA PHE A 154 -10.31 -6.31 5.23
C PHE A 154 -11.24 -6.35 6.44
N ARG A 155 -12.33 -7.13 6.38
CA ARG A 155 -13.19 -7.40 7.53
C ARG A 155 -12.65 -8.49 8.46
N GLY A 156 -11.58 -9.18 8.06
CA GLY A 156 -10.96 -10.27 8.82
C GLY A 156 -11.69 -11.61 8.67
N GLU A 157 -12.50 -11.75 7.62
CA GLU A 157 -13.25 -12.96 7.31
C GLU A 157 -12.33 -14.04 6.72
N GLU A 158 -12.74 -15.30 6.83
CA GLU A 158 -12.05 -16.40 6.16
C GLU A 158 -12.47 -16.46 4.69
N ILE A 159 -11.48 -16.55 3.81
CA ILE A 159 -11.69 -16.90 2.41
C ILE A 159 -10.99 -18.23 2.12
N PRO A 160 -11.55 -19.08 1.24
CA PRO A 160 -10.87 -20.29 0.80
C PRO A 160 -9.51 -19.98 0.18
N ASP A 161 -8.50 -20.80 0.46
CA ASP A 161 -7.17 -20.65 -0.16
C ASP A 161 -7.22 -20.93 -1.66
N ASP A 162 -8.11 -21.82 -2.10
CA ASP A 162 -8.30 -22.18 -3.50
C ASP A 162 -9.80 -22.30 -3.85
N ILE A 163 -10.09 -22.24 -5.15
CA ILE A 163 -11.43 -22.40 -5.71
C ILE A 163 -11.42 -23.44 -6.85
N GLY A 164 -12.49 -24.19 -6.98
CA GLY A 164 -12.70 -25.16 -8.05
C GLY A 164 -13.46 -24.59 -9.24
N GLU A 165 -13.40 -25.29 -10.38
CA GLU A 165 -14.06 -24.85 -11.62
C GLU A 165 -15.59 -24.76 -11.55
N ARG A 166 -16.18 -25.33 -10.50
CA ARG A 166 -17.63 -25.31 -10.23
C ARG A 166 -18.06 -24.14 -9.36
N ASP A 167 -17.11 -23.37 -8.81
CA ASP A 167 -17.43 -22.23 -7.97
C ASP A 167 -17.89 -21.03 -8.81
N ASP A 168 -18.87 -20.30 -8.30
CA ASP A 168 -19.39 -19.10 -8.96
C ASP A 168 -18.28 -18.04 -9.14
N GLU A 169 -17.38 -17.94 -8.16
CA GLU A 169 -16.21 -17.05 -8.21
C GLU A 169 -15.27 -17.41 -9.37
N TYR A 170 -15.00 -18.70 -9.58
CA TYR A 170 -14.17 -19.17 -10.70
C TYR A 170 -14.81 -18.79 -12.03
N THR A 171 -16.12 -19.01 -12.15
CA THR A 171 -16.88 -18.69 -13.35
C THR A 171 -16.87 -17.19 -13.64
N ALA A 172 -17.03 -16.36 -12.61
CA ALA A 172 -17.02 -14.90 -12.74
C ALA A 172 -15.65 -14.38 -13.23
N ILE A 173 -14.56 -14.80 -12.60
CA ILE A 173 -13.20 -14.42 -13.02
C ILE A 173 -12.93 -14.87 -14.46
N LYS A 174 -13.31 -16.10 -14.81
CA LYS A 174 -13.15 -16.62 -16.16
C LYS A 174 -13.88 -15.77 -17.19
N GLN A 175 -15.11 -15.35 -16.90
CA GLN A 175 -15.87 -14.47 -17.78
C GLN A 175 -15.23 -13.09 -17.92
N ASP A 176 -14.70 -12.52 -16.85
CA ASP A 176 -14.00 -11.23 -16.90
C ASP A 176 -12.76 -11.30 -17.79
N LEU A 177 -11.94 -12.34 -17.63
CA LEU A 177 -10.77 -12.56 -18.47
C LEU A 177 -11.15 -12.68 -19.95
N LEU A 178 -12.21 -13.42 -20.27
CA LEU A 178 -12.71 -13.54 -21.64
C LEU A 178 -13.21 -12.20 -22.21
N ARG A 179 -13.89 -11.37 -21.42
CA ARG A 179 -14.34 -10.03 -21.84
C ARG A 179 -13.17 -9.10 -22.16
N GLN A 180 -12.06 -9.26 -21.44
CA GLN A 180 -10.83 -8.50 -21.65
C GLN A 180 -9.94 -9.08 -22.77
N ASN A 181 -10.39 -10.13 -23.47
CA ASN A 181 -9.61 -10.88 -24.46
C ASN A 181 -8.30 -11.46 -23.89
N LEU A 182 -8.30 -11.81 -22.60
CA LEU A 182 -7.17 -12.42 -21.91
C LEU A 182 -7.29 -13.96 -21.88
N PRO A 183 -6.18 -14.69 -21.73
CA PRO A 183 -6.22 -16.13 -21.51
C PRO A 183 -7.04 -16.49 -20.26
N ALA A 184 -8.00 -17.41 -20.40
CA ALA A 184 -8.97 -17.75 -19.33
C ALA A 184 -8.97 -19.25 -18.97
N GLY A 185 -7.82 -19.92 -19.16
CA GLY A 185 -7.59 -21.27 -18.64
C GLY A 185 -7.45 -21.28 -17.11
N THR A 186 -7.61 -22.44 -16.49
CA THR A 186 -7.60 -22.62 -15.02
C THR A 186 -6.41 -21.93 -14.34
N GLN A 187 -5.21 -22.04 -14.91
CA GLN A 187 -4.01 -21.38 -14.37
C GLN A 187 -4.14 -19.84 -14.31
N PHE A 188 -4.80 -19.22 -15.29
CA PHE A 188 -4.97 -17.77 -15.37
C PHE A 188 -6.04 -17.30 -14.40
N VAL A 189 -7.15 -18.04 -14.31
CA VAL A 189 -8.22 -17.76 -13.33
C VAL A 189 -7.68 -17.79 -11.90
N LEU A 190 -6.92 -18.84 -11.56
CA LEU A 190 -6.34 -18.98 -10.22
C LEU A 190 -5.26 -17.92 -9.97
N ARG A 191 -4.46 -17.55 -10.99
CA ARG A 191 -3.49 -16.46 -10.89
C ARG A 191 -4.19 -15.11 -10.62
N SER A 192 -5.20 -14.75 -11.40
CA SER A 192 -5.99 -13.52 -11.22
C SER A 192 -6.57 -13.42 -9.80
N ARG A 193 -7.11 -14.53 -9.29
CA ARG A 193 -7.60 -14.58 -7.91
C ARG A 193 -6.49 -14.31 -6.89
N ARG A 194 -5.33 -14.96 -7.05
CA ARG A 194 -4.17 -14.77 -6.14
C ARG A 194 -3.68 -13.33 -6.18
N GLU A 195 -3.60 -12.71 -7.35
CA GLU A 195 -3.21 -11.30 -7.48
C GLU A 195 -4.14 -10.35 -6.69
N ILE A 196 -5.45 -10.63 -6.62
CA ILE A 196 -6.39 -9.88 -5.77
C ILE A 196 -6.12 -10.14 -4.29
N VAL A 197 -6.13 -11.42 -3.90
CA VAL A 197 -6.04 -11.84 -2.49
C VAL A 197 -4.74 -11.37 -1.84
N GLN A 198 -3.62 -11.55 -2.55
CA GLN A 198 -2.29 -11.24 -2.03
C GLN A 198 -2.06 -9.74 -1.98
N HIS A 199 -2.64 -8.98 -2.90
CA HIS A 199 -2.59 -7.53 -2.84
C HIS A 199 -3.38 -6.97 -1.64
N ALA A 200 -4.60 -7.47 -1.40
CA ALA A 200 -5.36 -7.09 -0.21
C ALA A 200 -4.63 -7.47 1.10
N LYS A 201 -4.00 -8.65 1.16
CA LYS A 201 -3.17 -9.05 2.31
C LYS A 201 -1.93 -8.16 2.49
N ALA A 202 -1.24 -7.80 1.40
CA ALA A 202 -0.10 -6.90 1.44
C ALA A 202 -0.49 -5.49 1.90
N ALA A 203 -1.62 -4.97 1.42
CA ALA A 203 -2.20 -3.71 1.89
C ALA A 203 -2.50 -3.75 3.39
N SER A 204 -3.13 -4.83 3.85
CA SER A 204 -3.41 -5.04 5.28
C SER A 204 -2.14 -5.07 6.11
N TYR A 205 -1.10 -5.77 5.65
CA TYR A 205 0.18 -5.85 6.33
C TYR A 205 0.85 -4.47 6.47
N ILE A 206 1.07 -3.75 5.36
CA ILE A 206 1.83 -2.49 5.39
C ILE A 206 1.10 -1.38 6.17
N ILE A 207 -0.23 -1.30 6.03
CA ILE A 207 -1.05 -0.36 6.81
C ILE A 207 -0.99 -0.69 8.30
N SER A 208 -1.00 -1.98 8.65
CA SER A 208 -0.87 -2.38 10.05
C SER A 208 0.46 -1.99 10.65
N GLU A 209 1.55 -2.18 9.91
CA GLU A 209 2.90 -1.85 10.38
C GLU A 209 3.08 -0.34 10.53
N LEU A 210 2.77 0.43 9.50
CA LEU A 210 3.03 1.87 9.47
C LEU A 210 2.02 2.68 10.27
N TYR A 211 0.73 2.41 10.08
CA TYR A 211 -0.34 3.22 10.67
C TYR A 211 -0.78 2.67 12.03
N LEU A 212 -1.18 1.40 12.11
CA LEU A 212 -1.74 0.86 13.34
C LEU A 212 -0.69 0.63 14.44
N ARG A 213 0.53 0.24 14.07
CA ARG A 213 1.65 0.03 14.99
C ARG A 213 2.61 1.23 15.04
N GLY A 214 2.38 2.25 14.21
CA GLY A 214 3.18 3.48 14.17
C GLY A 214 4.64 3.28 13.79
N LYS A 215 5.02 2.17 13.15
CA LYS A 215 6.42 1.91 12.78
C LYS A 215 6.87 2.83 11.66
N ASP A 216 8.17 3.08 11.61
CA ASP A 216 8.78 3.72 10.45
C ASP A 216 8.80 2.75 9.27
N LEU A 217 8.72 3.27 8.05
CA LEU A 217 8.94 2.46 6.86
C LEU A 217 10.39 1.93 6.90
N THR A 218 10.57 0.62 6.77
CA THR A 218 11.90 0.00 6.79
C THR A 218 12.07 -0.92 5.59
N GLU A 219 13.32 -1.25 5.27
CA GLU A 219 13.64 -2.23 4.23
C GLU A 219 12.94 -3.57 4.49
N ASP A 220 12.91 -4.02 5.74
CA ASP A 220 12.22 -5.26 6.13
C ASP A 220 10.71 -5.20 5.84
N ILE A 221 10.05 -4.08 6.16
CA ILE A 221 8.63 -3.89 5.84
C ILE A 221 8.41 -3.86 4.32
N ILE A 222 9.30 -3.22 3.55
CA ILE A 222 9.21 -3.18 2.08
C ILE A 222 9.35 -4.58 1.49
N LEU A 223 10.37 -5.33 1.92
CA LEU A 223 10.64 -6.69 1.46
C LEU A 223 9.49 -7.64 1.81
N GLU A 224 8.98 -7.55 3.03
CA GLU A 224 7.87 -8.38 3.50
C GLU A 224 6.55 -8.04 2.80
N THR A 225 6.27 -6.75 2.59
CA THR A 225 5.10 -6.30 1.81
C THR A 225 5.15 -6.89 0.41
N HIS A 226 6.30 -6.80 -0.26
CA HIS A 226 6.48 -7.38 -1.58
C HIS A 226 6.41 -8.92 -1.56
N ARG A 227 6.96 -9.57 -0.52
CA ARG A 227 6.89 -11.02 -0.36
C ARG A 227 5.44 -11.48 -0.32
N ILE A 228 4.60 -10.82 0.48
CA ILE A 228 3.16 -11.10 0.58
C ILE A 228 2.47 -10.81 -0.76
N LEU A 229 2.76 -9.66 -1.38
CA LEU A 229 2.13 -9.22 -2.63
C LEU A 229 2.32 -10.24 -3.77
N MET A 230 3.49 -10.87 -3.85
CA MET A 230 3.85 -11.80 -4.93
C MET A 230 3.78 -13.27 -4.51
N ASP A 231 3.30 -13.58 -3.30
CA ASP A 231 3.21 -14.95 -2.79
C ASP A 231 2.28 -15.79 -3.69
N HIS A 232 2.78 -16.91 -4.20
CA HIS A 232 2.09 -17.77 -5.19
C HIS A 232 1.73 -17.13 -6.55
N VAL A 233 2.37 -16.00 -6.91
CA VAL A 233 2.22 -15.34 -8.21
C VAL A 233 3.52 -15.50 -9.01
N ASP A 234 3.58 -16.47 -9.92
CA ASP A 234 4.73 -16.64 -10.80
C ASP A 234 4.75 -15.55 -11.88
N THR A 235 5.94 -15.19 -12.38
CA THR A 235 6.04 -14.20 -13.46
C THR A 235 5.54 -14.78 -14.79
N GLU A 236 5.21 -13.90 -15.75
CA GLU A 236 4.81 -14.32 -17.10
C GLU A 236 5.90 -15.09 -17.85
N GLN A 237 7.16 -14.85 -17.49
CA GLN A 237 8.32 -15.57 -18.03
C GLN A 237 8.55 -16.92 -17.34
N GLY A 238 7.68 -17.33 -16.42
CA GLY A 238 7.73 -18.61 -15.72
C GLY A 238 8.73 -18.66 -14.57
N ILE A 239 9.18 -17.51 -14.05
CA ILE A 239 10.05 -17.47 -12.87
C ILE A 239 9.19 -17.68 -11.63
N SER A 240 9.55 -18.66 -10.81
CA SER A 240 8.78 -18.99 -9.62
C SER A 240 8.79 -17.83 -8.62
N TRP A 241 7.64 -17.55 -8.01
CA TRP A 241 7.51 -16.57 -6.93
C TRP A 241 8.52 -16.77 -5.80
N THR A 242 8.91 -18.02 -5.52
CA THR A 242 9.89 -18.37 -4.49
C THR A 242 11.30 -17.83 -4.77
N GLU A 243 11.60 -17.46 -6.02
CA GLU A 243 12.91 -16.96 -6.43
C GLU A 243 13.04 -15.44 -6.30
N TYR A 244 11.94 -14.68 -6.36
CA TYR A 244 11.97 -13.23 -6.46
C TYR A 244 11.11 -12.47 -5.43
N SER A 245 10.16 -13.12 -4.77
CA SER A 245 9.28 -12.43 -3.82
C SER A 245 10.07 -11.96 -2.58
N GLY A 246 10.05 -10.64 -2.33
CA GLY A 246 10.78 -10.04 -1.22
C GLY A 246 12.29 -10.10 -1.44
N VAL A 247 12.75 -10.08 -2.69
CA VAL A 247 14.17 -10.10 -3.05
C VAL A 247 14.46 -9.02 -4.07
N TYR A 248 15.41 -8.13 -3.75
CA TYR A 248 15.85 -7.11 -4.70
C TYR A 248 16.60 -7.70 -5.88
N ARG A 249 16.37 -7.12 -7.06
CA ARG A 249 17.20 -7.35 -8.24
C ARG A 249 18.60 -6.76 -8.02
N VAL A 250 19.59 -7.29 -8.73
CA VAL A 250 20.95 -6.74 -8.73
C VAL A 250 20.97 -5.52 -9.66
N ALA A 251 20.70 -4.33 -9.13
CA ALA A 251 20.80 -3.06 -9.86
C ALA A 251 21.43 -1.97 -8.99
N PRO A 252 22.19 -1.01 -9.58
CA PRO A 252 22.73 0.13 -8.84
C PRO A 252 21.59 1.06 -8.43
N VAL A 253 21.48 1.31 -7.13
CA VAL A 253 20.40 2.10 -6.55
C VAL A 253 20.88 3.50 -6.22
N HIS A 254 20.09 4.52 -6.61
CA HIS A 254 20.39 5.92 -6.33
C HIS A 254 19.78 6.36 -5.00
N SER A 255 20.51 7.18 -4.25
CA SER A 255 20.13 7.65 -2.92
C SER A 255 19.25 8.89 -2.96
N ALA A 256 18.14 8.88 -2.23
CA ALA A 256 17.34 10.05 -1.92
C ALA A 256 17.46 10.42 -0.44
N ARG A 257 17.59 11.72 -0.17
CA ARG A 257 17.67 12.29 1.17
C ARG A 257 16.25 12.56 1.69
N THR A 258 15.99 12.27 2.97
CA THR A 258 14.65 12.34 3.56
C THR A 258 14.48 13.55 4.50
N ASP A 259 13.39 14.28 4.31
CA ASP A 259 13.09 15.58 4.98
C ASP A 259 12.20 15.45 6.23
N LEU A 260 11.92 14.22 6.70
CA LEU A 260 11.02 13.95 7.83
C LEU A 260 11.54 14.55 9.16
N LYS A 261 12.85 14.73 9.31
CA LYS A 261 13.46 15.41 10.47
C LYS A 261 13.08 16.89 10.52
N GLU A 262 12.96 17.55 9.37
CA GLU A 262 12.57 18.95 9.30
C GLU A 262 11.07 19.12 9.55
N ALA A 263 10.23 18.26 8.97
CA ALA A 263 8.79 18.19 9.26
C ALA A 263 8.48 17.98 10.76
N THR A 264 9.23 17.08 11.42
CA THR A 264 9.06 16.83 12.86
C THR A 264 9.42 18.06 13.70
N LYS A 265 10.42 18.85 13.26
CA LYS A 265 10.85 20.08 13.96
C LYS A 265 9.88 21.24 13.72
N SER A 266 9.30 21.34 12.52
CA SER A 266 8.37 22.42 12.15
C SER A 266 6.93 22.15 12.61
N GLY A 267 6.56 20.89 12.85
CA GLY A 267 5.17 20.49 13.11
C GLY A 267 4.26 20.58 11.86
N LYS A 268 4.86 20.79 10.69
CA LYS A 268 4.16 20.90 9.40
C LYS A 268 4.63 19.80 8.48
N ILE A 269 3.70 19.18 7.76
CA ILE A 269 4.04 18.20 6.72
C ILE A 269 3.14 18.36 5.51
N ASP A 270 3.75 18.32 4.34
CA ASP A 270 3.03 18.02 3.12
C ASP A 270 2.97 16.51 2.94
N ALA A 271 1.91 15.87 3.43
CA ALA A 271 1.78 14.42 3.32
C ALA A 271 1.75 13.95 1.85
N VAL A 272 1.25 14.78 0.94
CA VAL A 272 1.12 14.47 -0.49
C VAL A 272 2.49 14.52 -1.16
N ALA A 273 3.19 15.64 -1.09
CA ALA A 273 4.54 15.80 -1.65
C ALA A 273 5.52 14.80 -1.02
N PHE A 274 5.45 14.63 0.30
CA PHE A 274 6.26 13.65 1.03
C PHE A 274 6.03 12.24 0.49
N SER A 275 4.78 11.77 0.41
CA SER A 275 4.47 10.41 -0.06
C SER A 275 4.81 10.23 -1.55
N ALA A 276 4.58 11.26 -2.39
CA ALA A 276 4.93 11.27 -3.80
C ALA A 276 6.45 11.14 -4.02
N LYS A 277 7.28 11.82 -3.22
CA LYS A 277 8.74 11.73 -3.29
C LYS A 277 9.24 10.30 -3.02
N TYR A 278 8.68 9.59 -2.03
CA TYR A 278 9.02 8.18 -1.80
C TYR A 278 8.64 7.29 -2.99
N CYS A 279 7.47 7.53 -3.57
CA CYS A 279 7.00 6.78 -4.73
C CYS A 279 7.88 7.01 -5.96
N TYR A 280 8.21 8.26 -6.25
CA TYR A 280 9.14 8.62 -7.31
C TYR A 280 10.48 7.90 -7.16
N ASN A 281 11.05 7.93 -5.96
CA ASN A 281 12.31 7.24 -5.69
C ASN A 281 12.17 5.73 -5.87
N PHE A 282 11.15 5.11 -5.27
CA PHE A 282 10.92 3.66 -5.36
C PHE A 282 10.77 3.19 -6.82
N VAL A 283 9.99 3.91 -7.63
CA VAL A 283 9.76 3.57 -9.04
C VAL A 283 11.04 3.73 -9.87
N ASN A 284 11.84 4.78 -9.65
CA ASN A 284 13.08 4.98 -10.39
C ASN A 284 14.14 3.92 -10.09
N ILE A 285 14.13 3.39 -8.88
CA ILE A 285 15.01 2.28 -8.49
C ILE A 285 14.51 0.99 -9.13
N HIS A 286 13.19 0.81 -9.11
CA HIS A 286 12.48 -0.38 -9.56
C HIS A 286 13.09 -1.66 -8.96
N PRO A 287 13.11 -1.79 -7.62
CA PRO A 287 14.03 -2.69 -6.93
C PRO A 287 13.71 -4.18 -7.10
N PHE A 288 12.51 -4.56 -7.54
CA PHE A 288 12.09 -5.96 -7.67
C PHE A 288 12.04 -6.41 -9.14
N LEU A 289 11.94 -7.72 -9.35
CA LEU A 289 11.77 -8.31 -10.68
C LEU A 289 10.41 -7.97 -11.31
N ASP A 290 9.35 -8.01 -10.50
CA ASP A 290 7.96 -7.71 -10.87
C ASP A 290 7.26 -7.08 -9.65
N GLY A 291 6.02 -6.59 -9.78
CA GLY A 291 5.21 -6.08 -8.68
C GLY A 291 5.58 -4.69 -8.18
N ASN A 292 6.57 -4.01 -8.80
CA ASN A 292 7.05 -2.70 -8.38
C ASN A 292 5.95 -1.62 -8.37
N GLY A 293 5.10 -1.56 -9.40
CA GLY A 293 4.01 -0.58 -9.46
C GLY A 293 3.01 -0.74 -8.31
N ARG A 294 2.55 -1.98 -8.06
CA ARG A 294 1.65 -2.32 -6.95
C ARG A 294 2.29 -2.04 -5.59
N ALA A 295 3.53 -2.48 -5.37
CA ALA A 295 4.27 -2.20 -4.15
C ALA A 295 4.42 -0.69 -3.90
N CYS A 296 4.71 0.09 -4.94
CA CYS A 296 4.79 1.55 -4.86
C CYS A 296 3.48 2.18 -4.39
N ARG A 297 2.34 1.76 -4.97
CA ARG A 297 1.01 2.29 -4.62
C ARG A 297 0.56 1.89 -3.22
N LEU A 298 1.01 0.73 -2.72
CA LEU A 298 0.84 0.33 -1.32
C LEU A 298 1.66 1.21 -0.36
N ILE A 299 2.92 1.48 -0.69
CA ILE A 299 3.78 2.38 0.09
C ILE A 299 3.18 3.80 0.12
N LEU A 300 2.73 4.30 -1.04
CA LEU A 300 2.06 5.60 -1.17
C LEU A 300 0.92 5.72 -0.16
N ASN A 301 -0.03 4.79 -0.21
CA ASN A 301 -1.24 4.84 0.61
C ASN A 301 -0.96 4.63 2.09
N ALA A 302 0.00 3.78 2.45
CA ALA A 302 0.39 3.61 3.85
C ALA A 302 1.01 4.90 4.44
N MET A 303 1.81 5.61 3.64
CA MET A 303 2.42 6.89 4.05
C MET A 303 1.39 8.02 4.11
N LEU A 304 0.51 8.13 3.11
CA LEU A 304 -0.59 9.10 3.10
C LEU A 304 -1.55 8.88 4.28
N LEU A 305 -1.89 7.64 4.61
CA LEU A 305 -2.73 7.34 5.76
C LEU A 305 -2.00 7.69 7.06
N LYS A 306 -0.71 7.36 7.17
CA LYS A 306 0.10 7.63 8.37
C LYS A 306 0.25 9.11 8.67
N TYR A 307 0.56 9.93 7.67
CA TYR A 307 0.93 11.33 7.88
C TYR A 307 -0.13 12.34 7.42
N GLY A 308 -1.07 11.92 6.59
CA GLY A 308 -2.13 12.76 6.04
C GLY A 308 -3.54 12.27 6.35
N GLY A 309 -3.73 11.09 6.94
CA GLY A 309 -5.06 10.56 7.24
C GLY A 309 -5.89 10.20 5.99
N ASN A 310 -5.27 10.15 4.81
CA ASN A 310 -5.95 10.00 3.53
C ASN A 310 -5.60 8.67 2.84
N LEU A 311 -6.55 8.14 2.08
CA LEU A 311 -6.37 7.02 1.15
C LEU A 311 -6.74 7.49 -0.25
N VAL A 312 -5.98 7.06 -1.26
CA VAL A 312 -6.14 7.47 -2.65
C VAL A 312 -6.26 6.27 -3.58
N CYS A 313 -7.29 6.31 -4.42
CA CYS A 313 -7.55 5.35 -5.47
C CYS A 313 -6.92 5.83 -6.78
N LEU A 314 -5.81 5.24 -7.18
CA LEU A 314 -5.17 5.50 -8.47
C LEU A 314 -5.62 4.45 -9.49
N GLY A 315 -6.28 4.87 -10.58
CA GLY A 315 -6.81 4.00 -11.64
C GLY A 315 -6.53 4.53 -13.05
N GLU A 316 -6.63 3.64 -14.04
CA GLU A 316 -6.26 3.88 -15.44
C GLU A 316 -7.20 4.87 -16.15
N GLN A 317 -8.51 4.83 -15.89
CA GLN A 317 -9.49 5.79 -16.42
C GLN A 317 -10.17 6.64 -15.33
N GLY A 318 -10.75 7.77 -15.73
CA GLY A 318 -11.44 8.70 -14.82
C GLY A 318 -12.66 8.09 -14.13
N ASP A 319 -13.36 7.16 -14.78
CA ASP A 319 -14.50 6.45 -14.19
C ASP A 319 -14.07 5.34 -13.23
N ASP A 320 -12.89 4.74 -13.41
CA ASP A 320 -12.33 3.77 -12.46
C ASP A 320 -11.93 4.42 -11.12
N ARG A 321 -11.80 5.76 -11.08
CA ARG A 321 -11.45 6.52 -9.87
C ARG A 321 -12.64 6.78 -8.93
N ARG A 322 -13.88 6.42 -9.31
CA ARG A 322 -15.13 6.74 -8.60
C ARG A 322 -15.59 5.63 -7.63
#